data_AF-A0AB38EL02-F1
#
_entry.id   AF-A0AB38EL02-F1
#
_cell.length_a   1.000
_cell.length_b   1.000
_cell.length_c   1.000
_cell.angle_alpha   90.00
_cell.angle_beta   90.00
_cell.angle_gamma   90.00
#
_symmetry.space_group_name_H-M   'P 1'
#
loop_
_entity.id
_entity.type
_entity.pdbx_description
1 polymer ?
#
loop_
_entity_poly.entity_id
_entity_poly.type
_entity_poly.pdbx_seq_one_letter_code
_entity_poly.pdbx_strand_id
1 'polypeptide(L)'
;MPCSATQAFETFHNHDIRTRWDSLLSSAVVEDGSSHPYVGAISSNQGRGWKRLFAMRTRFVNYKPSLHVAAAVLIEPQGCFQEWAASMHHKDLGDNTSELTYTFNLRLRPRWLGWMFDSLINKLFEIETRRRFAAMAKYLAGEHGQMPSNQDGTMNQ
;
A
#
# COMPACT_ATOMS: atom_id res chain seq x y z
N MET A 1 7.35 -3.42 -10.83
CA MET A 1 8.23 -2.73 -9.87
C MET A 1 9.68 -3.04 -10.23
N PRO A 2 10.58 -2.05 -10.18
CA PRO A 2 11.99 -2.21 -10.55
C PRO A 2 12.82 -2.83 -9.41
N CYS A 3 12.27 -3.83 -8.72
CA CYS A 3 12.90 -4.55 -7.62
C CYS A 3 12.23 -5.93 -7.44
N SER A 4 12.80 -6.80 -6.60
CA SER A 4 12.19 -8.07 -6.20
C SER A 4 10.85 -7.91 -5.47
N ALA A 5 10.02 -8.96 -5.48
CA ALA A 5 8.73 -8.99 -4.80
C ALA A 5 8.88 -8.82 -3.29
N THR A 6 9.93 -9.37 -2.68
CA THR A 6 10.25 -9.18 -1.27
C THR A 6 10.51 -7.70 -0.94
N GLN A 7 11.35 -7.03 -1.72
CA GLN A 7 11.63 -5.59 -1.52
C GLN A 7 10.38 -4.74 -1.77
N ALA A 8 9.58 -5.06 -2.79
CA ALA A 8 8.33 -4.37 -3.06
C ALA A 8 7.32 -4.57 -1.91
N PHE A 9 7.21 -5.79 -1.40
CA PHE A 9 6.31 -6.13 -0.28
C PHE A 9 6.72 -5.37 0.99
N GLU A 10 8.01 -5.42 1.33
CA GLU A 10 8.57 -4.69 2.47
C GLU A 10 8.31 -3.19 2.33
N THR A 11 8.67 -2.60 1.18
CA THR A 11 8.48 -1.16 0.93
C THR A 11 7.02 -0.73 1.00
N PHE A 12 6.10 -1.62 0.62
CA PHE A 12 4.67 -1.32 0.62
C PHE A 12 4.03 -1.46 2.00
N HIS A 13 4.44 -2.46 2.77
CA HIS A 13 3.82 -2.82 4.05
C HIS A 13 4.55 -2.28 5.28
N ASN A 14 5.78 -1.80 5.15
CA ASN A 14 6.50 -1.13 6.22
C ASN A 14 6.01 0.32 6.36
N HIS A 15 5.24 0.56 7.42
CA HIS A 15 4.59 1.83 7.69
C HIS A 15 5.58 2.95 8.09
N ASP A 16 6.79 2.63 8.54
CA ASP A 16 7.83 3.62 8.89
C ASP A 16 8.38 4.31 7.65
N ILE A 17 8.53 3.56 6.55
CA ILE A 17 9.06 4.08 5.29
C ILE A 17 7.96 4.49 4.32
N ARG A 18 6.73 4.00 4.51
CA ARG A 18 5.59 4.32 3.64
C ARG A 18 5.32 5.81 3.53
N THR A 19 5.49 6.57 4.61
CA THR A 19 5.34 8.04 4.59
C THR A 19 6.42 8.76 3.76
N ARG A 20 7.56 8.11 3.49
CA ARG A 20 8.67 8.69 2.70
C ARG A 20 8.37 8.71 1.20
N TRP A 21 7.64 7.71 0.69
CA TRP A 21 7.33 7.60 -0.74
C TRP A 21 5.84 7.85 -1.07
N ASP A 22 4.92 7.57 -0.14
CA ASP A 22 3.48 7.74 -0.35
C ASP A 22 3.05 9.18 -0.05
N SER A 23 3.32 10.08 -1.01
CA SER A 23 3.00 11.51 -0.91
C SER A 23 1.50 11.84 -0.80
N LEU A 24 0.64 10.83 -0.99
CA LEU A 24 -0.82 10.99 -1.03
C LEU A 24 -1.48 10.77 0.34
N LEU A 25 -0.77 10.11 1.27
CA LEU A 25 -1.19 9.98 2.66
C LEU A 25 -0.54 11.09 3.52
N SER A 26 -1.35 11.71 4.38
CA SER A 26 -0.88 12.57 5.48
C SER A 26 -0.33 11.74 6.63
N SER A 27 -0.89 10.56 6.84
CA SER A 27 -0.46 9.57 7.83
C SER A 27 -0.95 8.19 7.42
N ALA A 28 -0.09 7.20 7.59
CA ALA A 28 -0.37 5.78 7.39
C ALA A 28 0.28 5.03 8.55
N VAL A 29 -0.45 4.79 9.62
CA VAL A 29 0.09 4.15 10.83
C VAL A 29 -0.66 2.88 11.14
N VAL A 30 0.03 1.88 11.70
CA VAL A 30 -0.64 0.80 12.43
C VAL A 30 -0.94 1.34 13.83
N GLU A 31 -2.17 1.21 14.30
CA GLU A 31 -2.64 1.89 15.52
C GLU A 31 -1.95 1.43 16.79
N ASP A 32 -1.37 0.24 16.78
CA ASP A 32 -0.56 -0.30 17.87
C ASP A 32 0.91 0.18 17.83
N GLY A 33 1.29 0.97 16.83
CA GLY A 33 2.65 1.47 16.63
C GLY A 33 3.59 0.47 15.94
N SER A 34 3.10 -0.68 15.48
CA SER A 34 3.91 -1.65 14.75
C SER A 34 4.33 -1.10 13.39
N SER A 35 5.59 -1.35 13.00
CA SER A 35 6.10 -1.00 11.67
C SER A 35 5.46 -1.85 10.57
N HIS A 36 5.07 -3.08 10.90
CA HIS A 36 4.47 -4.03 9.98
C HIS A 36 3.07 -4.44 10.47
N PRO A 37 2.10 -4.60 9.55
CA PRO A 37 0.82 -5.16 9.90
C PRO A 37 0.94 -6.67 10.17
N TYR A 38 -0.08 -7.21 10.83
CA TYR A 38 -0.31 -8.64 11.03
C TYR A 38 -1.81 -8.90 10.92
N VAL A 39 -2.25 -10.16 10.90
CA VAL A 39 -3.68 -10.48 10.86
C VAL A 39 -4.37 -9.92 12.10
N GLY A 40 -5.33 -9.02 11.90
CA GLY A 40 -6.04 -8.29 12.95
C GLY A 40 -5.53 -6.87 13.19
N ALA A 41 -4.34 -6.51 12.70
CA ALA A 41 -3.78 -5.17 12.85
C ALA A 41 -4.68 -4.11 12.21
N ILE A 42 -4.87 -2.99 12.90
CA ILE A 42 -5.66 -1.85 12.42
C ILE A 42 -4.69 -0.80 11.90
N SER A 43 -4.87 -0.41 10.64
CA SER A 43 -4.16 0.72 10.05
C SER A 43 -5.11 1.90 9.81
N SER A 44 -4.68 3.07 10.26
CA SER A 44 -5.33 4.34 9.97
C SER A 44 -4.64 5.01 8.80
N ASN A 45 -5.39 5.24 7.72
CA ASN A 45 -4.92 5.92 6.51
C ASN A 45 -5.65 7.25 6.39
N GLN A 46 -4.93 8.37 6.51
CA GLN A 46 -5.50 9.71 6.38
C GLN A 46 -4.93 10.43 5.16
N GLY A 47 -5.76 10.87 4.22
CA GLY A 47 -5.32 11.72 3.12
C GLY A 47 -4.94 13.15 3.56
N ARG A 48 -4.18 13.89 2.73
CA ARG A 48 -3.84 15.31 2.99
C ARG A 48 -4.95 16.27 2.52
N GLY A 49 -5.13 17.40 3.22
CA GLY A 49 -6.04 18.48 2.83
C GLY A 49 -7.51 18.05 2.80
N TRP A 50 -8.23 18.36 1.73
CA TRP A 50 -9.63 17.95 1.54
C TRP A 50 -9.79 16.41 1.51
N LYS A 51 -8.72 15.66 1.21
CA LYS A 51 -8.72 14.20 1.20
C LYS A 51 -8.78 13.58 2.61
N ARG A 52 -8.67 14.38 3.68
CA ARG A 52 -8.92 13.91 5.06
C ARG A 52 -10.33 13.36 5.24
N LEU A 53 -11.29 13.81 4.43
CA LEU A 53 -12.66 13.29 4.40
C LEU A 53 -12.74 11.84 3.93
N PHE A 54 -11.69 11.31 3.32
CA PHE A 54 -11.57 9.92 2.92
C PHE A 54 -10.67 9.10 3.85
N ALA A 55 -10.48 9.54 5.11
CA ALA A 55 -9.77 8.75 6.09
C ALA A 55 -10.45 7.40 6.29
N MET A 56 -9.65 6.33 6.28
CA MET A 56 -10.12 4.95 6.44
C MET A 56 -9.33 4.26 7.55
N ARG A 57 -10.06 3.61 8.46
CA ARG A 57 -9.52 2.62 9.40
C ARG A 57 -9.76 1.23 8.84
N THR A 58 -8.68 0.55 8.49
CA THR A 58 -8.72 -0.76 7.85
C THR A 58 -8.08 -1.81 8.73
N ARG A 59 -8.68 -2.98 8.82
CA ARG A 59 -8.13 -4.15 9.49
C ARG A 59 -7.52 -5.10 8.47
N PHE A 60 -6.30 -5.56 8.72
CA PHE A 60 -5.70 -6.63 7.94
C PHE A 60 -6.36 -7.96 8.28
N VAL A 61 -6.92 -8.64 7.27
CA VAL A 61 -7.58 -9.95 7.42
C VAL A 61 -6.70 -11.08 6.91
N ASN A 62 -5.68 -10.77 6.10
CA ASN A 62 -4.68 -11.71 5.66
C ASN A 62 -3.33 -10.98 5.57
N TYR A 63 -2.27 -11.63 6.03
CA TYR A 63 -0.91 -11.11 5.93
C TYR A 63 0.08 -12.27 5.93
N LYS A 64 0.71 -12.52 4.79
CA LYS A 64 1.63 -13.64 4.57
C LYS A 64 2.87 -13.12 3.82
N PRO A 65 3.88 -12.62 4.54
CA PRO A 65 5.11 -12.11 3.93
C PRO A 65 5.84 -13.13 3.05
N SER A 66 5.85 -14.41 3.46
CA SER A 66 6.50 -15.50 2.69
C SER A 66 5.83 -15.82 1.36
N LEU A 67 4.56 -15.44 1.20
CA LEU A 67 3.81 -15.57 -0.06
C LEU A 67 3.58 -14.21 -0.72
N HIS A 68 4.12 -13.14 -0.13
CA HIS A 68 3.92 -11.74 -0.55
C HIS A 68 2.46 -11.35 -0.79
N VAL A 69 1.56 -11.83 0.07
CA VAL A 69 0.12 -11.56 0.02
C VAL A 69 -0.35 -10.83 1.27
N ALA A 70 -1.16 -9.81 1.09
CA ALA A 70 -1.89 -9.13 2.16
C ALA A 70 -3.32 -8.82 1.73
N ALA A 71 -4.24 -8.73 2.69
CA ALA A 71 -5.59 -8.23 2.46
C ALA A 71 -6.08 -7.43 3.66
N ALA A 72 -6.78 -6.34 3.38
CA ALA A 72 -7.33 -5.45 4.39
C ALA A 72 -8.78 -5.08 4.05
N VAL A 73 -9.58 -4.86 5.09
CA VAL A 73 -10.99 -4.47 4.99
C VAL A 73 -11.26 -3.25 5.85
N LEU A 74 -12.23 -2.43 5.46
CA LEU A 74 -12.74 -1.34 6.28
C LEU A 74 -13.38 -1.90 7.55
N ILE A 75 -13.08 -1.32 8.71
CA ILE A 75 -13.62 -1.79 9.98
C ILE A 75 -15.10 -1.41 10.12
N GLU A 76 -15.43 -0.17 9.77
CA GLU A 76 -16.77 0.41 9.88
C GLU A 76 -16.99 1.43 8.76
N PRO A 77 -18.25 1.65 8.34
CA PRO A 77 -18.57 2.70 7.36
C PRO A 77 -18.05 4.08 7.79
N GLN A 78 -17.15 4.67 6.99
CA GLN A 78 -16.49 5.95 7.29
C GLN A 78 -16.64 6.93 6.13
N GLY A 79 -17.04 8.17 6.46
CA GLY A 79 -17.34 9.19 5.45
C GLY A 79 -18.37 8.69 4.43
N CYS A 80 -18.04 8.79 3.14
CA CYS A 80 -18.87 8.27 2.05
C CYS A 80 -18.66 6.78 1.76
N PHE A 81 -17.78 6.07 2.48
CA PHE A 81 -17.55 4.64 2.28
C PHE A 81 -18.45 3.81 3.18
N GLN A 82 -19.25 2.96 2.56
CA GLN A 82 -20.04 1.93 3.22
C GLN A 82 -19.19 0.70 3.48
N GLU A 83 -18.49 0.22 2.45
CA GLU A 83 -17.62 -0.94 2.50
C GLU A 83 -16.36 -0.65 1.68
N TRP A 84 -15.23 -1.20 2.10
CA TRP A 84 -14.01 -1.22 1.31
C TRP A 84 -13.20 -2.45 1.67
N ALA A 85 -12.62 -3.10 0.68
CA ALA A 85 -11.71 -4.21 0.85
C ALA A 85 -10.65 -4.17 -0.24
N ALA A 86 -9.42 -4.53 0.09
CA ALA A 86 -8.36 -4.69 -0.89
C ALA A 86 -7.49 -5.90 -0.60
N SER A 87 -6.98 -6.52 -1.66
CA SER A 87 -5.92 -7.51 -1.62
C SER A 87 -4.73 -7.03 -2.44
N MET A 88 -3.54 -7.33 -1.92
CA MET A 88 -2.25 -7.04 -2.54
C MET A 88 -1.50 -8.34 -2.70
N HIS A 89 -0.98 -8.59 -3.89
CA HIS A 89 -0.15 -9.73 -4.20
C HIS A 89 1.07 -9.26 -4.98
N HIS A 90 2.26 -9.61 -4.48
CA HIS A 90 3.51 -9.32 -5.17
C HIS A 90 4.08 -10.62 -5.73
N LYS A 91 4.59 -10.57 -6.96
CA LYS A 91 5.13 -11.75 -7.65
C LYS A 91 6.38 -11.39 -8.41
N ASP A 92 7.45 -12.19 -8.28
CA ASP A 92 8.65 -12.00 -9.08
C ASP A 92 8.40 -12.31 -10.56
N LEU A 93 8.99 -11.48 -11.44
CA LEU A 93 8.95 -11.65 -12.89
C LEU A 93 10.30 -12.10 -13.48
N GLY A 94 11.38 -12.06 -12.69
CA GLY A 94 12.77 -12.26 -13.16
C GLY A 94 13.55 -10.95 -13.24
N ASP A 95 14.86 -11.03 -13.44
CA ASP A 95 15.78 -9.89 -13.60
C ASP A 95 15.65 -8.81 -12.50
N ASN A 96 15.43 -9.26 -11.27
CA ASN A 96 15.18 -8.40 -10.11
C ASN A 96 14.00 -7.42 -10.31
N THR A 97 12.97 -7.85 -11.03
CA THR A 97 11.71 -7.14 -11.20
C THR A 97 10.54 -7.95 -10.67
N SER A 98 9.47 -7.26 -10.29
CA SER A 98 8.26 -7.87 -9.74
C SER A 98 6.99 -7.18 -10.21
N GLU A 99 5.88 -7.89 -10.15
CA GLU A 99 4.54 -7.39 -10.36
C GLU A 99 3.87 -7.15 -9.00
N LEU A 100 3.16 -6.02 -8.88
CA LEU A 100 2.25 -5.75 -7.76
C LEU A 100 0.82 -5.73 -8.31
N THR A 101 0.04 -6.76 -7.98
CA THR A 101 -1.39 -6.81 -8.26
C THR A 101 -2.16 -6.25 -7.06
N TYR A 102 -2.93 -5.20 -7.29
CA TYR A 102 -3.77 -4.55 -6.28
C TYR A 102 -5.22 -4.62 -6.71
N THR A 103 -5.99 -5.44 -6.02
CA THR A 103 -7.42 -5.62 -6.27
C THR A 103 -8.19 -4.98 -5.13
N PHE A 104 -9.16 -4.14 -5.45
CA PHE A 104 -10.02 -3.53 -4.44
C PHE A 104 -11.48 -3.60 -4.83
N ASN A 105 -12.34 -3.59 -3.81
CA ASN A 105 -13.77 -3.38 -3.94
C ASN A 105 -14.16 -2.26 -2.98
N LEU A 106 -15.02 -1.36 -3.44
CA LEU A 106 -15.55 -0.28 -2.62
C LEU A 106 -17.04 -0.14 -2.85
N ARG A 107 -17.73 0.32 -1.82
CA ARG A 107 -19.15 0.65 -1.87
C ARG A 107 -19.37 1.99 -1.20
N LEU A 108 -20.11 2.87 -1.85
CA LEU A 108 -20.38 4.21 -1.34
C LEU A 108 -21.75 4.32 -0.67
N ARG A 109 -21.88 5.32 0.21
CA ARG A 109 -23.15 5.77 0.80
C ARG A 109 -23.35 7.27 0.58
N PRO A 110 -24.60 7.72 0.34
CA PRO A 110 -25.82 6.91 0.18
C PRO A 110 -25.83 6.12 -1.15
N ARG A 111 -26.65 5.06 -1.26
CA ARG A 111 -26.66 4.13 -2.43
C ARG A 111 -26.81 4.83 -3.79
N TRP A 112 -27.55 5.95 -3.85
CA TRP A 112 -27.73 6.73 -5.08
C TRP A 112 -26.44 7.43 -5.53
N LEU A 113 -25.54 7.74 -4.60
CA LEU A 113 -24.22 8.29 -4.88
C LEU A 113 -23.37 7.26 -5.61
N GLY A 114 -23.49 5.97 -5.24
CA GLY A 114 -22.81 4.88 -5.93
C GLY A 114 -23.25 4.78 -7.40
N TRP A 115 -24.55 4.82 -7.67
CA TRP A 115 -25.02 4.72 -9.06
C TRP A 115 -24.49 5.85 -9.97
N MET A 116 -24.38 7.08 -9.46
CA MET A 116 -23.91 8.21 -10.27
C MET A 116 -22.38 8.36 -10.29
N PHE A 117 -21.68 7.94 -9.23
CA PHE A 117 -20.26 8.20 -9.05
C PHE A 117 -19.37 6.95 -8.97
N ASP A 118 -19.91 5.72 -8.97
CA ASP A 118 -19.10 4.50 -8.84
C ASP A 118 -18.02 4.44 -9.92
N SER A 119 -18.37 4.70 -11.19
CA SER A 119 -17.36 4.74 -12.27
C SER A 119 -16.34 5.88 -12.11
N LEU A 120 -16.75 7.05 -11.60
CA LEU A 120 -15.83 8.18 -11.41
C LEU A 120 -14.89 7.91 -10.24
N ILE A 121 -15.42 7.42 -9.12
CA ILE A 121 -14.65 7.13 -7.91
C ILE A 121 -13.73 5.94 -8.13
N ASN A 122 -14.16 4.90 -8.83
CA ASN A 122 -13.26 3.81 -9.24
C ASN A 122 -12.10 4.32 -10.09
N LYS A 123 -12.36 5.19 -11.08
CA LYS A 123 -11.30 5.83 -11.88
C LYS A 123 -10.38 6.71 -11.04
N LEU A 124 -10.93 7.49 -10.12
CA LEU A 124 -10.13 8.34 -9.22
C LEU A 124 -9.24 7.50 -8.31
N PHE A 125 -9.77 6.42 -7.71
CA PHE A 125 -9.00 5.48 -6.91
C PHE A 125 -7.95 4.76 -7.74
N GLU A 126 -8.26 4.38 -8.97
CA GLU A 126 -7.31 3.76 -9.88
C GLU A 126 -6.16 4.73 -10.22
N ILE A 127 -6.47 5.97 -10.60
CA ILE A 127 -5.48 7.01 -10.88
C ILE A 127 -4.61 7.26 -9.65
N GLU A 128 -5.22 7.39 -8.47
CA GLU A 128 -4.50 7.62 -7.22
C GLU A 128 -3.61 6.43 -6.86
N THR A 129 -4.11 5.20 -7.01
CA THR A 129 -3.36 3.96 -6.78
C THR A 129 -2.18 3.85 -7.74
N ARG A 130 -2.39 4.13 -9.03
CA ARG A 130 -1.32 4.18 -10.04
C ARG A 130 -0.27 5.25 -9.71
N ARG A 131 -0.69 6.43 -9.22
CA ARG A 131 0.24 7.47 -8.75
C ARG A 131 1.06 7.00 -7.55
N ARG A 132 0.47 6.30 -6.59
CA ARG A 132 1.18 5.70 -5.44
C ARG A 132 2.22 4.69 -5.93
N PHE A 133 1.85 3.82 -6.87
CA PHE A 133 2.79 2.84 -7.44
C PHE A 133 3.91 3.49 -8.25
N ALA A 134 3.62 4.55 -9.00
CA ALA A 134 4.65 5.30 -9.71
C ALA A 134 5.63 5.99 -8.75
N ALA A 135 5.12 6.58 -7.65
CA ALA A 135 5.95 7.19 -6.62
C ALA A 135 6.83 6.15 -5.91
N MET A 136 6.26 4.99 -5.57
CA MET A 136 6.99 3.85 -5.01
C MET A 136 8.06 3.33 -5.96
N ALA A 137 7.73 3.14 -7.23
CA ALA A 137 8.68 2.68 -8.24
C ALA A 137 9.83 3.68 -8.42
N LYS A 138 9.54 4.99 -8.38
CA LYS A 138 10.56 6.04 -8.42
C LYS A 138 11.46 6.02 -7.18
N TYR A 139 10.87 5.84 -5.99
CA TYR A 139 11.62 5.71 -4.74
C TYR A 139 12.56 4.50 -4.80
N LEU A 140 12.05 3.34 -5.21
CA LEU A 140 12.82 2.11 -5.38
C LEU A 140 13.93 2.26 -6.44
N ALA A 141 13.65 2.89 -7.57
CA ALA A 141 14.67 3.15 -8.60
C ALA A 141 15.77 4.11 -8.11
N GLY A 142 15.41 5.10 -7.27
CA GLY A 142 16.36 6.02 -6.64
C GLY A 142 17.24 5.34 -5.58
N GLU A 143 16.65 4.48 -4.75
CA GLU A 143 17.39 3.70 -3.75
C GLU A 143 18.23 2.58 -4.38
N HIS A 144 17.83 2.04 -5.53
CA HIS A 144 18.67 1.16 -6.35
C HIS A 144 19.95 1.85 -6.88
N GLY A 145 19.98 3.20 -6.92
CA GLY A 145 21.21 3.98 -7.14
C GLY A 145 22.12 4.07 -5.92
N GLN A 146 21.65 3.61 -4.76
CA GLN A 146 22.33 3.64 -3.48
C GLN A 146 22.21 2.29 -2.76
N MET A 147 22.46 1.21 -3.49
CA MET A 147 22.89 -0.02 -2.84
C MET A 147 24.23 0.31 -2.14
N PRO A 148 24.39 0.10 -0.82
CA PRO A 148 25.71 0.06 -0.25
C PRO A 148 26.48 -0.98 -1.04
N SER A 149 27.56 -0.55 -1.70
CA SER A 149 28.59 -1.46 -2.17
C SER A 149 28.90 -2.37 -1.01
N ASN A 150 28.63 -3.66 -1.15
CA ASN A 150 29.16 -4.67 -0.26
C ASN A 150 30.68 -4.64 -0.51
N GLN A 151 31.37 -3.70 0.13
CA GLN A 151 32.81 -3.64 0.16
C GLN A 151 33.27 -4.82 1.01
N ASP A 152 33.97 -5.73 0.33
CA ASP A 152 35.15 -6.41 0.80
C ASP A 152 35.11 -6.98 2.23
N GLY A 153 34.69 -8.24 2.27
CA GLY A 153 35.09 -9.18 3.30
C GLY A 153 36.06 -10.23 2.76
N THR A 154 37.10 -9.83 2.03
CA THR A 154 38.32 -10.65 1.95
C THR A 154 39.15 -10.36 3.19
N MET A 155 39.16 -11.26 4.17
CA MET A 155 40.37 -11.63 4.92
C MET A 155 40.09 -12.78 5.91
N ASN A 156 40.78 -13.89 5.66
CA ASN A 156 41.46 -14.76 6.62
C ASN A 156 40.69 -15.27 7.85
N GLN A 157 40.35 -16.56 7.84
CA GLN A 157 41.14 -17.61 8.51
C GLN A 157 40.81 -18.98 7.94
#